data_AF-A0A653DUL5-F1
#
_entry.id   AF-A0A653DUL5-F1
#
_cell.length_a   1.000
_cell.length_b   1.000
_cell.length_c   1.000
_cell.angle_alpha   90.00
_cell.angle_beta   90.00
_cell.angle_gamma   90.00
#
_symmetry.space_group_name_H-M   'P 1'
#
loop_
_entity.id
_entity.type
_entity.pdbx_description
1 polymer ?
#
loop_
_entity_poly.entity_id
_entity_poly.type
_entity_poly.pdbx_seq_one_letter_code
_entity_poly.pdbx_strand_id
1 'polypeptide(L)'
;MVMDSNSVSPMPELAPIAEFDKTPPSPPNEETAVPMDDLPPPPTATVQEEKEKEAQEEAHRHYQEENQWSCGSWIEYTLVVVLASILLLGALALTLFWILQYHGGFAWRENPDKQFNLHPVLMVAGFITFSGFSVLLYRICRCCRRIYVKLLHTVFHALAIPCVAVGFLAVLDSHNLKQPSPIPNFYSLHSWIGLVCMGLFAIQV
;
A
#
# COMPACT_ATOMS: atom_id res chain seq x y z
N MET A 1 -27.29 27.35 -59.55
CA MET A 1 -28.21 28.40 -59.06
C MET A 1 -27.51 29.07 -57.88
N VAL A 2 -27.08 30.33 -58.06
CA VAL A 2 -26.91 31.38 -57.03
C VAL A 2 -25.73 31.16 -56.04
N MET A 3 -24.59 31.89 -56.11
CA MET A 3 -24.32 33.28 -55.64
C MET A 3 -24.80 33.50 -54.19
N ASP A 4 -24.17 34.13 -53.20
CA ASP A 4 -22.92 34.86 -52.94
C ASP A 4 -22.87 34.84 -51.38
N SER A 5 -21.75 34.95 -50.67
CA SER A 5 -21.17 36.27 -50.37
C SER A 5 -19.90 36.15 -49.55
N ASN A 6 -18.92 36.95 -50.00
CA ASN A 6 -17.66 37.31 -49.38
C ASN A 6 -17.78 37.83 -47.94
N SER A 7 -16.72 37.61 -47.16
CA SER A 7 -16.08 38.71 -46.42
C SER A 7 -14.57 38.47 -46.33
N VAL A 8 -13.80 39.49 -46.71
CA VAL A 8 -12.34 39.58 -46.87
C VAL A 8 -11.88 40.63 -45.84
N SER A 9 -10.88 40.39 -44.97
CA SER A 9 -9.44 40.76 -45.09
C SER A 9 -8.88 41.01 -43.66
N PRO A 10 -7.57 41.25 -43.41
CA PRO A 10 -6.37 41.00 -44.21
C PRO A 10 -5.19 40.35 -43.42
N MET A 11 -4.13 40.05 -44.16
CA MET A 11 -2.80 39.54 -43.79
C MET A 11 -1.92 40.58 -43.06
N PRO A 12 -0.89 40.15 -42.32
CA PRO A 12 0.51 40.47 -42.70
C PRO A 12 1.45 39.27 -42.38
N GLU A 13 2.68 39.11 -42.83
CA GLU A 13 3.57 39.66 -43.85
C GLU A 13 4.75 38.66 -43.84
N LEU A 14 5.16 38.14 -44.99
CA LEU A 14 6.32 37.25 -45.08
C LEU A 14 7.62 38.06 -44.95
N ALA A 15 8.60 37.55 -44.22
CA ALA A 15 10.01 37.94 -44.39
C ALA A 15 10.92 36.68 -44.39
N PRO A 16 12.04 36.73 -45.13
CA PRO A 16 12.44 35.63 -45.99
C PRO A 16 13.55 34.75 -45.44
N ILE A 17 13.61 33.56 -46.03
CA ILE A 17 14.68 32.57 -45.99
C ILE A 17 16.07 33.22 -46.14
N ALA A 18 16.96 32.98 -45.18
CA ALA A 18 18.38 33.33 -45.33
C ALA A 18 19.09 32.26 -46.16
N GLU A 19 19.71 32.75 -47.22
CA GLU A 19 20.39 32.07 -48.30
C GLU A 19 21.72 31.45 -47.82
N PHE A 20 22.03 30.26 -48.32
CA PHE A 20 23.23 29.49 -47.99
C PHE A 20 24.31 29.82 -49.03
N ASP A 21 25.21 30.74 -48.71
CA ASP A 21 26.33 31.06 -49.62
C ASP A 21 27.54 30.14 -49.38
N LYS A 22 28.13 29.71 -50.49
CA LYS A 22 29.16 28.68 -50.61
C LYS A 22 30.36 29.30 -51.34
N THR A 23 31.55 29.13 -50.75
CA THR A 23 32.92 29.12 -51.35
C THR A 23 33.75 30.44 -51.54
N PRO A 24 35.11 30.37 -51.48
CA PRO A 24 36.06 31.40 -51.00
C PRO A 24 36.91 32.12 -52.09
N PRO A 25 37.65 33.21 -51.76
CA PRO A 25 39.12 33.21 -52.01
C PRO A 25 40.03 34.12 -51.11
N SER A 26 41.23 33.58 -50.78
CA SER A 26 42.64 34.09 -50.73
C SER A 26 43.12 35.48 -50.17
N PRO A 27 44.38 35.56 -49.62
CA PRO A 27 44.99 36.69 -48.85
C PRO A 27 45.76 37.70 -49.76
N PRO A 28 46.37 38.85 -49.34
CA PRO A 28 47.09 39.21 -48.09
C PRO A 28 46.69 40.61 -47.51
N ASN A 29 47.15 41.05 -46.33
CA ASN A 29 48.33 41.91 -46.15
C ASN A 29 48.68 42.07 -44.67
N GLU A 30 49.98 42.14 -44.44
CA GLU A 30 50.73 42.38 -43.21
C GLU A 30 50.45 43.77 -42.61
N GLU A 31 50.85 43.97 -41.34
CA GLU A 31 50.79 45.20 -40.54
C GLU A 31 49.48 45.49 -39.79
N THR A 32 49.36 44.92 -38.59
CA THR A 32 49.39 45.72 -37.34
C THR A 32 49.67 44.74 -36.20
N ALA A 33 50.93 44.70 -35.76
CA ALA A 33 51.32 43.97 -34.56
C ALA A 33 50.67 44.64 -33.34
N VAL A 34 49.78 43.92 -32.66
CA VAL A 34 49.41 44.20 -31.27
C VAL A 34 49.91 43.00 -30.46
N PRO A 35 50.82 43.19 -29.48
CA PRO A 35 51.33 42.09 -28.67
C PRO A 35 50.18 41.44 -27.90
N MET A 36 49.96 40.15 -28.14
CA MET A 36 48.94 39.34 -27.46
C MET A 36 49.57 38.73 -26.21
N ASP A 37 49.98 39.57 -25.27
CA ASP A 37 50.48 39.19 -23.95
C ASP A 37 49.99 40.26 -22.97
N ASP A 38 48.77 40.06 -22.45
CA ASP A 38 48.28 40.55 -21.14
C ASP A 38 46.73 40.53 -21.10
N LEU A 39 46.13 39.35 -21.32
CA LEU A 39 44.84 39.07 -20.69
C LEU A 39 45.08 38.12 -19.52
N PRO A 40 44.63 38.45 -18.29
CA PRO A 40 44.67 37.48 -17.20
C PRO A 40 43.82 36.26 -17.61
N PRO A 41 44.26 35.03 -17.32
CA PRO A 41 43.46 33.85 -17.63
C PRO A 41 42.11 33.96 -16.94
N PRO A 42 41.02 33.46 -17.54
CA PRO A 42 39.74 33.37 -16.82
C PRO A 42 39.99 32.57 -15.55
N PRO A 43 39.41 32.96 -14.40
CA PRO A 43 39.67 32.30 -13.15
C PRO A 43 39.17 30.85 -13.25
N THR A 44 40.08 29.95 -13.60
CA THR A 44 39.78 28.52 -13.77
C THR A 44 39.40 27.93 -12.41
N ALA A 45 39.92 28.53 -11.33
CA ALA A 45 39.54 28.25 -9.95
C ALA A 45 38.05 28.53 -9.67
N THR A 46 37.48 29.64 -10.15
CA THR A 46 36.07 29.96 -9.87
C THR A 46 35.12 29.06 -10.65
N VAL A 47 35.46 28.70 -11.89
CA VAL A 47 34.63 27.77 -12.69
C VAL A 47 34.66 26.34 -12.12
N GLN A 48 35.80 25.89 -11.60
CA GLN A 48 35.90 24.61 -10.90
C GLN A 48 35.17 24.64 -9.55
N GLU A 49 35.33 25.70 -8.76
CA GLU A 49 34.63 25.89 -7.49
C GLU A 49 33.09 25.98 -7.68
N GLU A 50 32.63 26.64 -8.74
CA GLU A 50 31.20 26.72 -9.08
C GLU A 50 30.66 25.35 -9.50
N LYS A 51 31.37 24.62 -10.37
CA LYS A 51 30.98 23.25 -10.74
C LYS A 51 30.96 22.30 -9.55
N GLU A 52 31.90 22.44 -8.62
CA GLU A 52 31.96 21.62 -7.42
C GLU A 52 30.81 21.97 -6.46
N LYS A 53 30.45 23.24 -6.32
CA LYS A 53 29.26 23.69 -5.58
C LYS A 53 27.96 23.19 -6.21
N GLU A 54 27.81 23.29 -7.54
CA GLU A 54 26.63 22.79 -8.25
C GLU A 54 26.47 21.28 -8.07
N ALA A 55 27.57 20.52 -8.20
CA ALA A 55 27.56 19.07 -7.98
C ALA A 55 27.24 18.70 -6.52
N GLN A 56 27.77 19.45 -5.55
CA GLN A 56 27.43 19.27 -4.13
C GLN A 56 25.96 19.59 -3.83
N GLU A 57 25.43 20.64 -4.44
CA GLU A 57 24.03 21.07 -4.26
C GLU A 57 23.06 20.07 -4.92
N GLU A 58 23.38 19.55 -6.11
CA GLU A 58 22.63 18.47 -6.74
C GLU A 58 22.67 17.17 -5.93
N ALA A 59 23.83 16.77 -5.43
CA ALA A 59 23.97 15.60 -4.56
C ALA A 59 23.16 15.78 -3.26
N HIS A 60 23.16 16.99 -2.69
CA HIS A 60 22.37 17.29 -1.50
C HIS A 60 20.87 17.25 -1.78
N ARG A 61 20.41 17.83 -2.90
CA ARG A 61 19.01 17.76 -3.34
C ARG A 61 18.55 16.32 -3.54
N HIS A 62 19.35 15.50 -4.23
CA HIS A 62 19.05 14.09 -4.47
C HIS A 62 18.96 13.30 -3.15
N TYR A 63 19.90 13.51 -2.22
CA TYR A 63 19.86 12.87 -0.90
C TYR A 63 18.61 13.28 -0.11
N GLN A 64 18.23 14.56 -0.19
CA GLN A 64 17.05 15.07 0.50
C GLN A 64 15.75 14.52 -0.11
N GLU A 65 15.66 14.42 -1.45
CA GLU A 65 14.52 13.81 -2.15
C GLU A 65 14.41 12.30 -1.87
N GLU A 66 15.51 11.53 -1.93
CA GLU A 66 15.49 10.10 -1.60
C GLU A 66 15.09 9.84 -0.15
N ASN A 67 15.63 10.62 0.81
CA ASN A 67 15.24 10.50 2.21
C ASN A 67 13.80 10.96 2.46
N GLN A 68 13.31 11.99 1.76
CA GLN A 68 11.93 12.45 1.87
C GLN A 68 10.95 11.40 1.31
N TRP A 69 11.27 10.83 0.15
CA TRP A 69 10.50 9.75 -0.48
C TRP A 69 10.51 8.48 0.39
N SER A 70 11.67 8.14 0.94
CA SER A 70 11.82 7.02 1.87
C SER A 70 10.99 7.26 3.13
N CYS A 71 11.17 8.41 3.80
CA CYS A 71 10.45 8.73 5.04
C CYS A 71 8.93 8.70 4.86
N GLY A 72 8.39 9.30 3.80
CA GLY A 72 6.96 9.27 3.50
C GLY A 72 6.43 7.83 3.30
N SER A 73 7.17 7.00 2.56
CA SER A 73 6.79 5.61 2.31
C SER A 73 6.87 4.73 3.58
N TRP A 74 7.88 4.94 4.43
CA TRP A 74 7.99 4.21 5.71
C TRP A 74 6.90 4.61 6.69
N ILE A 75 6.51 5.89 6.73
CA ILE A 75 5.40 6.38 7.56
C ILE A 75 4.09 5.77 7.06
N GLU A 76 3.79 5.86 5.77
CA GLU A 76 2.58 5.28 5.19
C GLU A 76 2.47 3.77 5.48
N TYR A 77 3.55 3.03 5.25
CA TYR A 77 3.62 1.60 5.57
C TYR A 77 3.32 1.31 7.04
N THR A 78 3.96 2.07 7.94
CA THR A 78 3.79 1.89 9.38
C THR A 78 2.35 2.23 9.81
N LEU A 79 1.77 3.30 9.25
CA LEU A 79 0.38 3.67 9.50
C LEU A 79 -0.59 2.56 9.08
N VAL A 80 -0.41 1.97 7.90
CA VAL A 80 -1.27 0.86 7.42
C VAL A 80 -1.16 -0.35 8.34
N VAL A 81 0.04 -0.73 8.76
CA VAL A 81 0.27 -1.89 9.66
C VAL A 81 -0.34 -1.65 11.05
N VAL A 82 -0.17 -0.45 11.61
CA VAL A 82 -0.74 -0.08 12.90
C VAL A 82 -2.27 -0.02 12.81
N LEU A 83 -2.82 0.60 11.75
CA LEU A 83 -4.25 0.65 11.51
C LEU A 83 -4.84 -0.76 11.37
N ALA A 84 -4.22 -1.63 10.57
CA ALA A 84 -4.64 -3.03 10.45
C ALA A 84 -4.63 -3.75 11.81
N SER A 85 -3.59 -3.55 12.61
CA SER A 85 -3.49 -4.14 13.96
C SER A 85 -4.61 -3.65 14.89
N ILE A 86 -4.90 -2.34 14.87
CA ILE A 86 -5.98 -1.72 15.63
C ILE A 86 -7.34 -2.27 15.17
N LEU A 87 -7.57 -2.41 13.87
CA LEU A 87 -8.82 -2.96 13.34
C LEU A 87 -9.01 -4.43 13.70
N LEU A 88 -7.96 -5.25 13.65
CA LEU A 88 -8.01 -6.67 14.04
C LEU A 88 -8.35 -6.86 15.52
N LEU A 89 -7.74 -6.08 16.41
CA LEU A 89 -8.03 -6.11 17.84
C LEU A 89 -9.38 -5.44 18.15
N GLY A 90 -9.67 -4.34 17.47
CA GLY A 90 -10.91 -3.58 17.61
C GLY A 90 -12.14 -4.40 17.22
N ALA A 91 -12.07 -5.18 16.14
CA ALA A 91 -13.15 -6.08 15.72
C ALA A 91 -13.43 -7.15 16.79
N LEU A 92 -12.39 -7.77 17.34
CA LEU A 92 -12.52 -8.75 18.42
C LEU A 92 -13.09 -8.12 19.70
N ALA A 93 -12.54 -6.97 20.13
CA ALA A 93 -12.99 -6.26 21.30
C ALA A 93 -14.44 -5.79 21.16
N LEU A 94 -14.83 -5.29 19.99
CA LEU A 94 -16.19 -4.87 19.70
C LEU A 94 -17.16 -6.04 19.72
N THR A 95 -16.79 -7.18 19.15
CA THR A 95 -17.63 -8.39 19.14
C THR A 95 -17.77 -8.97 20.54
N LEU A 96 -16.69 -8.97 21.34
CA LEU A 96 -16.75 -9.34 22.75
C LEU A 96 -17.65 -8.39 23.54
N PHE A 97 -17.49 -7.08 23.37
CA PHE A 97 -18.31 -6.07 24.03
C PHE A 97 -19.79 -6.24 23.66
N TRP A 98 -20.08 -6.42 22.37
CA TRP A 98 -21.43 -6.64 21.86
C TRP A 98 -22.09 -7.84 22.54
N ILE A 99 -21.38 -8.98 22.62
CA ILE A 99 -21.92 -10.20 23.21
C ILE A 99 -22.08 -10.11 24.73
N LEU A 100 -21.10 -9.53 25.42
CA LEU A 100 -21.13 -9.39 26.88
C LEU A 100 -22.22 -8.42 27.34
N GLN A 101 -22.38 -7.30 26.64
CA GLN A 101 -23.32 -6.24 27.07
C GLN A 101 -24.74 -6.44 26.55
N TYR A 102 -24.91 -6.88 25.29
CA TYR A 102 -26.22 -6.95 24.65
C TYR A 102 -26.80 -8.36 24.58
N HIS A 103 -25.96 -9.41 24.60
CA HIS A 103 -26.42 -10.80 24.45
C HIS A 103 -26.29 -11.66 25.72
N GLY A 104 -25.94 -11.04 26.86
CA GLY A 104 -25.93 -11.71 28.16
C GLY A 104 -24.81 -12.73 28.35
N GLY A 105 -23.73 -12.59 27.57
CA GLY A 105 -22.49 -13.36 27.70
C GLY A 105 -22.54 -14.75 27.11
N PHE A 106 -21.80 -15.68 27.72
CA PHE A 106 -21.58 -17.03 27.21
C PHE A 106 -22.24 -18.08 28.08
N ALA A 107 -22.73 -19.13 27.45
CA ALA A 107 -23.08 -20.39 28.10
C ALA A 107 -22.66 -21.54 27.19
N TRP A 108 -22.65 -22.74 27.74
CA TRP A 108 -22.54 -23.96 26.96
C TRP A 108 -23.96 -24.54 26.73
N ARG A 109 -24.11 -25.86 26.84
CA ARG A 109 -25.38 -26.59 26.59
C ARG A 109 -26.57 -26.21 27.48
N GLU A 110 -26.34 -25.49 28.57
CA GLU A 110 -27.39 -25.06 29.50
C GLU A 110 -28.34 -24.03 28.86
N ASN A 111 -27.84 -23.23 27.93
CA ASN A 111 -28.62 -22.20 27.25
C ASN A 111 -28.21 -22.10 25.78
N PRO A 112 -28.98 -22.69 24.86
CA PRO A 112 -28.66 -22.69 23.43
C PRO A 112 -28.48 -21.29 22.84
N ASP A 113 -29.21 -20.29 23.32
CA ASP A 113 -29.10 -18.91 22.82
C ASP A 113 -27.76 -18.29 23.20
N LYS A 114 -27.31 -18.51 24.42
CA LYS A 114 -25.99 -18.05 24.86
C LYS A 114 -24.84 -18.92 24.35
N GLN A 115 -25.12 -20.15 23.97
CA GLN A 115 -24.16 -21.01 23.29
C GLN A 115 -23.87 -20.50 21.88
N PHE A 116 -24.90 -20.03 21.16
CA PHE A 116 -24.72 -19.42 19.84
C PHE A 116 -23.76 -18.21 19.90
N ASN A 117 -23.76 -17.43 20.99
CA ASN A 117 -22.86 -16.28 21.15
C ASN A 117 -21.37 -16.63 21.05
N LEU A 118 -20.98 -17.88 21.31
CA LEU A 118 -19.61 -18.35 21.10
C LEU A 118 -19.22 -18.37 19.62
N HIS A 119 -20.17 -18.61 18.73
CA HIS A 119 -19.93 -18.67 17.29
C HIS A 119 -19.33 -17.37 16.74
N PRO A 120 -19.99 -16.18 16.82
CA PRO A 120 -19.42 -14.96 16.26
C PRO A 120 -18.10 -14.57 16.92
N VAL A 121 -17.96 -14.74 18.24
CA VAL A 121 -16.73 -14.38 18.97
C VAL A 121 -15.56 -15.23 18.54
N LEU A 122 -15.75 -16.55 18.50
CA LEU A 122 -14.67 -17.47 18.14
C LEU A 122 -14.36 -17.44 16.65
N MET A 123 -15.34 -17.18 15.79
CA MET A 123 -15.10 -16.97 14.35
C MET A 123 -14.30 -15.68 14.11
N VAL A 124 -14.63 -14.57 14.79
CA VAL A 124 -13.84 -13.33 14.71
C VAL A 124 -12.44 -13.55 15.28
N ALA A 125 -12.31 -14.20 16.43
CA ALA A 125 -11.00 -14.48 17.02
C ALA A 125 -10.12 -15.35 16.12
N GLY A 126 -10.66 -16.45 15.57
CA GLY A 126 -9.92 -17.38 14.74
C GLY A 126 -9.63 -16.85 13.33
N PHE A 127 -10.68 -16.59 12.55
CA PHE A 127 -10.54 -16.23 11.13
C PHE A 127 -10.09 -14.80 10.91
N ILE A 128 -10.51 -13.86 11.75
CA ILE A 128 -10.17 -12.46 11.54
C ILE A 128 -8.90 -12.13 12.32
N THR A 129 -8.92 -12.25 13.64
CA THR A 129 -7.82 -11.75 14.48
C THR A 129 -6.56 -12.61 14.37
N PHE A 130 -6.61 -13.90 14.73
CA PHE A 130 -5.42 -14.75 14.74
C PHE A 130 -4.88 -15.00 13.34
N SER A 131 -5.73 -15.33 12.37
CA SER A 131 -5.30 -15.47 10.97
C SER A 131 -4.87 -14.15 10.36
N GLY A 132 -5.44 -13.01 10.74
CA GLY A 132 -5.00 -11.70 10.29
C GLY A 132 -3.60 -11.34 10.81
N PHE A 133 -3.36 -11.57 12.10
CA PHE A 133 -2.04 -11.37 12.71
C PHE A 133 -1.00 -12.33 12.12
N SER A 134 -1.34 -13.59 11.84
CA SER A 134 -0.40 -14.55 11.23
C SER A 134 0.16 -14.06 9.90
N VAL A 135 -0.65 -13.36 9.09
CA VAL A 135 -0.24 -12.75 7.83
C VAL A 135 0.53 -11.45 8.07
N LEU A 136 0.06 -10.61 9.01
CA LEU A 136 0.68 -9.31 9.31
C LEU A 136 2.09 -9.45 9.89
N LEU A 137 2.41 -10.55 10.57
CA LEU A 137 3.74 -10.81 11.12
C LEU A 137 4.86 -10.82 10.08
N TYR A 138 4.59 -11.29 8.87
CA TYR A 138 5.58 -11.22 7.78
C TYR A 138 5.91 -9.79 7.37
N ARG A 139 5.00 -8.84 7.65
CA ARG A 139 5.16 -7.41 7.38
C ARG A 139 5.81 -6.67 8.56
N ILE A 140 5.48 -7.04 9.79
CA ILE A 140 6.04 -6.42 11.00
C ILE A 140 7.49 -6.90 11.22
N CYS A 141 7.72 -8.21 11.16
CA CYS A 141 8.98 -8.83 11.55
C CYS A 141 9.98 -8.94 10.39
N ARG A 142 10.11 -7.90 9.55
CA ARG A 142 11.05 -7.89 8.40
C ARG A 142 12.52 -8.03 8.82
N CYS A 143 12.88 -7.54 10.02
CA CYS A 143 14.23 -7.60 10.56
C CYS A 143 14.52 -8.89 11.36
N CYS A 144 13.51 -9.73 11.60
CA CYS A 144 13.67 -10.97 12.35
C CYS A 144 14.18 -12.10 11.44
N ARG A 145 14.85 -13.10 12.03
CA ARG A 145 15.17 -14.32 11.26
C ARG A 145 13.89 -14.97 10.76
N ARG A 146 13.91 -15.38 9.49
CA ARG A 146 12.77 -16.01 8.80
C ARG A 146 12.17 -17.19 9.57
N ILE A 147 12.99 -17.92 10.34
CA ILE A 147 12.52 -19.04 11.16
C ILE A 147 11.57 -18.60 12.28
N TYR A 148 11.81 -17.48 12.96
CA TYR A 148 10.93 -16.98 14.02
C TYR A 148 9.58 -16.54 13.46
N VAL A 149 9.58 -15.87 12.31
CA VAL A 149 8.35 -15.44 11.64
C VAL A 149 7.50 -16.64 11.22
N LYS A 150 8.15 -17.69 10.70
CA LYS A 150 7.47 -18.96 10.38
C LYS A 150 6.87 -19.62 11.62
N LEU A 151 7.64 -19.73 12.72
CA LEU A 151 7.13 -20.31 13.96
C LEU A 151 5.93 -19.53 14.50
N LEU A 152 6.03 -18.20 14.54
CA LEU A 152 4.96 -17.37 15.05
C LEU A 152 3.72 -17.46 14.15
N HIS A 153 3.88 -17.46 12.83
CA HIS A 153 2.78 -17.72 11.89
C HIS A 153 2.08 -19.05 12.18
N THR A 154 2.84 -20.14 12.36
CA THR A 154 2.28 -21.45 12.71
C THR A 154 1.57 -21.42 14.06
N VAL A 155 2.11 -20.74 15.07
CA VAL A 155 1.47 -20.59 16.39
C VAL A 155 0.13 -19.87 16.27
N PHE A 156 0.05 -18.77 15.52
CA PHE A 156 -1.22 -18.06 15.33
C PHE A 156 -2.27 -18.92 14.62
N HIS A 157 -1.88 -19.70 13.60
CA HIS A 157 -2.80 -20.65 12.98
C HIS A 157 -3.19 -21.80 13.92
N ALA A 158 -2.26 -22.30 14.74
CA ALA A 158 -2.54 -23.30 15.76
C ALA A 158 -3.52 -22.80 16.83
N LEU A 159 -3.53 -21.50 17.14
CA LEU A 159 -4.54 -20.87 18.00
C LEU A 159 -5.88 -20.65 17.28
N ALA A 160 -5.85 -20.36 15.98
CA ALA A 160 -7.05 -20.15 15.18
C ALA A 160 -7.88 -21.43 14.98
N ILE A 161 -7.23 -22.58 14.76
CA ILE A 161 -7.89 -23.88 14.56
C ILE A 161 -8.92 -24.20 15.66
N PRO A 162 -8.57 -24.24 16.97
CA PRO A 162 -9.53 -24.56 18.01
C PRO A 162 -10.63 -23.51 18.13
N CYS A 163 -10.34 -22.22 17.89
CA CYS A 163 -11.38 -21.18 17.88
C CYS A 163 -12.43 -21.46 16.79
N VAL A 164 -12.00 -21.69 15.55
CA VAL A 164 -12.91 -21.98 14.44
C VAL A 164 -13.69 -23.28 14.68
N ALA A 165 -13.01 -24.34 15.14
CA ALA A 165 -13.64 -25.62 15.43
C ALA A 165 -14.72 -25.49 16.52
N VAL A 166 -14.40 -24.87 17.65
CA VAL A 166 -15.35 -24.68 18.76
C VAL A 166 -16.48 -23.74 18.36
N GLY A 167 -16.19 -22.64 17.63
CA GLY A 167 -17.21 -21.72 17.14
C GLY A 167 -18.19 -22.39 16.17
N PHE A 168 -17.71 -23.32 15.33
CA PHE A 168 -18.56 -24.10 14.44
C PHE A 168 -19.40 -25.13 15.19
N LEU A 169 -18.79 -25.84 16.14
CA LEU A 169 -19.52 -26.79 16.99
C LEU A 169 -20.60 -26.08 17.81
N ALA A 170 -20.31 -24.88 18.33
CA ALA A 170 -21.27 -24.10 19.11
C ALA A 170 -22.54 -23.76 18.32
N VAL A 171 -22.42 -23.36 17.04
CA VAL A 171 -23.62 -23.07 16.23
C VAL A 171 -24.42 -24.34 15.93
N LEU A 172 -23.77 -25.44 15.57
CA LEU A 172 -24.46 -26.71 15.30
C LEU A 172 -25.18 -27.24 16.55
N ASP A 173 -24.51 -27.22 17.69
CA ASP A 173 -25.08 -27.69 18.96
C ASP A 173 -26.22 -26.76 19.41
N SER A 174 -26.08 -25.44 19.27
CA SER A 174 -27.15 -24.49 19.60
C SER A 174 -28.42 -24.68 18.76
N HIS A 175 -28.28 -24.97 17.46
CA HIS A 175 -29.41 -25.26 16.58
C HIS A 175 -30.10 -26.57 16.96
N ASN A 176 -29.31 -27.61 17.27
CA ASN A 176 -29.82 -28.93 17.63
C ASN A 176 -30.50 -28.95 19.00
N LEU A 177 -30.02 -28.15 19.95
CA LEU A 177 -30.55 -28.05 21.31
C LEU A 177 -31.69 -27.02 21.46
N LYS A 178 -32.00 -26.25 20.41
CA LYS A 178 -33.06 -25.25 20.44
C LYS A 178 -34.42 -25.91 20.66
N GLN A 179 -35.20 -25.37 21.58
CA GLN A 179 -36.57 -25.78 21.88
C GLN A 179 -37.57 -24.69 21.48
N PRO A 180 -38.83 -25.02 21.12
CA PRO A 180 -39.47 -26.36 21.21
C PRO A 180 -39.09 -27.34 20.08
N SER A 181 -38.54 -26.84 18.97
CA SER A 181 -38.06 -27.66 17.86
C SER A 181 -36.65 -27.21 17.43
N PRO A 182 -35.76 -28.16 17.07
CA PRO A 182 -34.44 -27.83 16.55
C PRO A 182 -34.50 -26.95 15.29
N ILE A 183 -33.48 -26.10 15.12
CA ILE A 183 -33.30 -25.29 13.91
C ILE A 183 -32.58 -26.16 12.86
N PRO A 184 -33.06 -26.23 11.61
CA PRO A 184 -32.35 -26.97 10.56
C PRO A 184 -30.97 -26.35 10.29
N ASN A 185 -29.96 -27.21 10.06
CA ASN A 185 -28.61 -26.76 9.74
C ASN A 185 -28.42 -26.57 8.22
N PHE A 186 -27.43 -25.75 7.84
CA PHE A 186 -26.98 -25.56 6.45
C PHE A 186 -28.01 -25.05 5.42
N TYR A 187 -29.06 -24.35 5.84
CA TYR A 187 -30.05 -23.78 4.91
C TYR A 187 -29.68 -22.39 4.39
N SER A 188 -28.74 -21.69 5.04
CA SER A 188 -28.40 -20.30 4.70
C SER A 188 -27.13 -20.21 3.84
N LEU A 189 -27.05 -19.23 2.94
CA LEU A 189 -25.83 -19.00 2.15
C LEU A 189 -24.59 -18.74 3.02
N HIS A 190 -24.77 -18.11 4.19
CA HIS A 190 -23.70 -17.91 5.17
C HIS A 190 -23.06 -19.25 5.58
N SER A 191 -23.87 -20.27 5.88
CA SER A 191 -23.36 -21.58 6.29
C SER A 191 -22.61 -22.33 5.18
N TRP A 192 -23.02 -22.17 3.92
CA TRP A 192 -22.32 -22.76 2.77
C TRP A 192 -20.97 -22.10 2.55
N ILE A 193 -20.93 -20.76 2.52
CA ILE A 193 -19.68 -19.99 2.37
C ILE A 193 -18.76 -20.25 3.57
N GLY A 194 -19.31 -20.32 4.79
CA GLY A 194 -18.58 -20.63 6.01
C GLY A 194 -17.92 -22.02 5.95
N LEU A 195 -18.66 -23.04 5.48
CA LEU A 195 -18.13 -24.39 5.32
C LEU A 195 -16.99 -24.45 4.29
N VAL A 196 -17.16 -23.76 3.15
CA VAL A 196 -16.09 -23.64 2.15
C VAL A 196 -14.86 -22.92 2.72
N CYS A 197 -15.06 -21.81 3.45
CA CYS A 197 -13.99 -21.08 4.11
C CYS A 197 -13.23 -21.96 5.11
N MET A 198 -13.94 -22.71 5.95
CA MET A 198 -13.33 -23.67 6.88
C MET A 198 -12.53 -24.75 6.14
N GLY A 199 -13.06 -25.29 5.05
CA GLY A 199 -12.36 -26.29 4.24
C GLY A 199 -11.07 -25.75 3.62
N LEU A 200 -11.13 -24.55 3.03
CA LEU A 200 -9.95 -23.88 2.46
C LEU A 200 -8.93 -23.54 3.55
N PHE A 201 -9.38 -23.09 4.72
CA PHE A 201 -8.50 -22.81 5.85
C PHE A 201 -7.78 -24.06 6.34
N ALA A 202 -8.48 -25.19 6.46
CA ALA A 202 -7.88 -26.46 6.87
C ALA A 202 -6.85 -26.99 5.86
N ILE A 203 -7.01 -26.67 4.57
CA ILE A 203 -6.04 -27.01 3.51
C ILE A 203 -4.83 -26.06 3.55
N GLN A 204 -5.05 -24.80 3.95
CA GLN A 204 -4.03 -23.76 3.94
C GLN A 204 -3.08 -23.81 5.14
N VAL A 205 -3.58 -24.21 6.31
CA VAL A 205 -2.82 -24.30 7.57
C VAL A 205 -1.88 -25.50 7.58
#